data_AF-A0A2N3K2E0-F1
#
_entry.id   AF-A0A2N3K2E0-F1
#
_cell.length_a   1.000
_cell.length_b   1.000
_cell.length_c   1.000
_cell.angle_alpha   90.00
_cell.angle_beta   90.00
_cell.angle_gamma   90.00
#
_symmetry.space_group_name_H-M   'P 1'
#
loop_
_entity.id
_entity.type
_entity.pdbx_description
1 polymer ?
#
loop_
_entity_poly.entity_id
_entity_poly.type
_entity_poly.pdbx_seq_one_letter_code
_entity_poly.pdbx_strand_id
1 'polypeptide(L)'
;MTSGRGDRVAPPAPEGHWEVRFADAASAKGWESLAGQARENTYRAWVVLRTDPCPATPTPRHHRLKGALAHGTYRGRPYEQWQIEVTGSGRIWYLVDTSRTTCWVTYAGAGHPRATDR
;
A
#
# COMPACT_ATOMS: atom_id res chain seq x y z
N MET A 1 -4.19 1.63 15.30
CA MET A 1 -3.10 1.38 16.26
C MET A 1 -2.32 2.68 16.40
N THR A 2 -2.02 3.08 17.63
CA THR A 2 -1.10 4.20 17.91
C THR A 2 0.29 3.61 18.12
N SER A 3 1.31 4.22 17.52
CA SER A 3 2.71 3.78 17.70
C SER A 3 3.09 3.78 19.18
N GLY A 4 3.69 2.68 19.63
CA GLY A 4 4.10 2.44 21.01
C GLY A 4 5.61 2.22 21.18
N ARG A 5 6.03 2.03 22.43
CA ARG A 5 7.42 1.71 22.75
C ARG A 5 7.81 0.38 22.09
N GLY A 6 8.90 0.40 21.31
CA GLY A 6 9.41 -0.79 20.61
C GLY A 6 8.91 -0.94 19.17
N ASP A 7 7.95 -0.11 18.74
CA ASP A 7 7.50 -0.10 17.35
C ASP A 7 8.56 0.54 16.43
N ARG A 8 8.57 0.09 15.17
CA ARG A 8 9.41 0.69 14.13
C ARG A 8 8.97 2.13 13.86
N VAL A 9 9.93 3.04 13.80
CA VAL A 9 9.70 4.42 13.38
C VAL A 9 9.83 4.51 11.86
N ALA A 10 8.79 5.01 11.19
CA ALA A 10 8.88 5.35 9.77
C ALA A 10 9.54 6.73 9.61
N PRO A 11 10.56 6.89 8.75
CA PRO A 11 11.10 8.21 8.45
C PRO A 11 10.05 9.06 7.72
N PRO A 12 10.07 10.39 7.90
CA PRO A 12 9.26 11.28 7.09
C PRO A 12 9.68 11.22 5.63
N ALA A 13 8.84 11.73 4.74
CA ALA A 13 9.22 11.85 3.34
C ALA A 13 10.34 12.86 3.11
N PRO A 14 11.46 12.48 2.46
CA PRO A 14 12.31 13.47 1.81
C PRO A 14 11.58 14.11 0.63
N GLU A 15 12.08 15.26 0.19
CA GLU A 15 11.57 15.98 -0.96
C GLU A 15 11.53 15.09 -2.22
N GLY A 16 10.48 15.23 -3.02
CA GLY A 16 10.28 14.44 -4.24
C GLY A 16 9.75 13.03 -4.01
N HIS A 17 9.60 12.58 -2.77
CA HIS A 17 9.05 11.26 -2.45
C HIS A 17 7.65 11.32 -1.82
N TRP A 18 6.89 10.24 -2.00
CA TRP A 18 5.54 10.09 -1.49
C TRP A 18 5.49 9.67 -0.03
N GLU A 19 4.67 10.31 0.78
CA GLU A 19 4.32 9.82 2.11
C GLU A 19 3.62 8.46 2.02
N VAL A 20 3.92 7.54 2.94
CA VAL A 20 3.25 6.22 2.99
C VAL A 20 2.63 6.06 4.36
N ARG A 21 1.30 5.94 4.38
CA ARG A 21 0.51 5.93 5.61
C ARG A 21 -0.55 4.84 5.58
N PHE A 22 -0.87 4.29 6.73
CA PHE A 22 -1.99 3.34 6.84
C PHE A 22 -3.33 4.09 6.80
N ALA A 23 -4.27 3.59 6.01
CA ALA A 23 -5.63 4.10 5.98
C ALA A 23 -6.38 3.75 7.28
N ASP A 24 -6.06 2.62 7.89
CA ASP A 24 -6.71 2.12 9.10
C ASP A 24 -5.80 1.20 9.94
N ALA A 25 -6.32 0.69 11.06
CA ALA A 25 -5.57 -0.22 11.92
C ALA A 25 -5.39 -1.63 11.32
N ALA A 26 -6.29 -2.08 10.44
CA ALA A 26 -6.26 -3.41 9.86
C ALA A 26 -5.12 -3.52 8.83
N SER A 27 -4.98 -2.52 7.96
CA SER A 27 -3.87 -2.37 7.03
C SER A 27 -2.51 -2.32 7.73
N ALA A 28 -2.40 -1.62 8.87
CA ALA A 28 -1.18 -1.61 9.68
C ALA A 28 -0.82 -3.01 10.22
N LYS A 29 -1.80 -3.75 10.77
CA LYS A 29 -1.58 -5.11 11.26
C LYS A 29 -1.18 -6.08 10.14
N GLY A 30 -1.85 -5.94 8.99
CA GLY A 30 -1.57 -6.72 7.79
C GLY A 30 -0.16 -6.46 7.24
N TRP A 31 0.28 -5.20 7.26
CA TRP A 31 1.65 -4.81 6.89
C TRP A 31 2.69 -5.46 7.77
N GLU A 32 2.52 -5.41 9.10
CA GLU A 32 3.47 -6.06 10.03
C GLU A 32 3.54 -7.58 9.81
N SER A 33 2.39 -8.21 9.56
CA SER A 33 2.35 -9.65 9.23
C SER A 33 3.07 -9.96 7.92
N LEU A 34 2.86 -9.15 6.88
CA LEU A 34 3.52 -9.29 5.59
C LEU A 34 5.04 -9.02 5.69
N ALA A 35 5.45 -8.02 6.48
CA ALA A 35 6.86 -7.74 6.76
C ALA A 35 7.54 -8.86 7.54
N GLY A 36 6.81 -9.54 8.44
CA GLY A 36 7.33 -10.71 9.16
C GLY A 36 7.58 -11.91 8.25
N GLN A 37 6.72 -12.14 7.26
CA GLN A 37 6.82 -13.29 6.35
C GLN A 37 7.72 -13.03 5.12
N ALA A 38 7.73 -11.79 4.61
CA ALA A 38 8.35 -11.43 3.34
C ALA A 38 9.11 -10.09 3.44
N ARG A 39 9.96 -9.95 4.47
CA ARG A 39 10.63 -8.69 4.84
C ARG A 39 11.22 -7.90 3.67
N GLU A 40 12.08 -8.53 2.87
CA GLU A 40 12.78 -7.87 1.76
C GLU A 40 11.82 -7.42 0.65
N ASN A 41 10.82 -8.24 0.31
CA ASN A 41 9.83 -7.90 -0.70
C ASN A 41 8.93 -6.75 -0.23
N THR A 42 8.54 -6.76 1.05
CA THR A 42 7.77 -5.67 1.65
C THR A 42 8.56 -4.36 1.66
N TYR A 43 9.87 -4.43 1.93
CA TYR A 43 10.76 -3.27 1.82
C TYR A 43 10.81 -2.72 0.38
N ARG A 44 10.99 -3.57 -0.62
CA ARG A 44 10.98 -3.14 -2.03
C ARG A 44 9.65 -2.52 -2.44
N ALA A 45 8.52 -3.09 -2.01
CA ALA A 45 7.21 -2.51 -2.24
C ALA A 45 7.07 -1.14 -1.56
N TRP A 46 7.58 -0.98 -0.34
CA TRP A 46 7.64 0.31 0.34
C TRP A 46 8.46 1.34 -0.47
N VAL A 47 9.63 0.96 -1.00
CA VAL A 47 10.43 1.86 -1.85
C VAL A 47 9.67 2.29 -3.10
N VAL A 48 8.95 1.38 -3.76
CA VAL A 48 8.08 1.72 -4.91
C VAL A 48 7.01 2.73 -4.51
N LEU A 49 6.28 2.47 -3.43
CA LEU A 49 5.25 3.39 -2.93
C LEU A 49 5.80 4.79 -2.66
N ARG A 50 7.05 4.88 -2.19
CA ARG A 50 7.74 6.14 -1.88
C ARG A 50 8.23 6.88 -3.13
N THR A 51 8.50 6.20 -4.24
CA THR A 51 9.26 6.76 -5.38
C THR A 51 8.42 6.93 -6.62
N ASP A 52 7.67 5.89 -7.01
CA ASP A 52 6.82 5.90 -8.19
C ASP A 52 5.58 5.02 -7.95
N PRO A 53 4.61 5.49 -7.14
CA PRO A 53 3.44 4.68 -6.78
C PRO A 53 2.42 4.56 -7.90
N CYS A 54 2.48 5.39 -8.93
CA CYS A 54 1.51 5.39 -10.04
C CYS A 54 2.25 5.50 -11.38
N PRO A 55 3.05 4.49 -11.75
CA PRO A 55 3.88 4.53 -12.94
C PRO A 55 3.02 4.68 -14.19
N ALA A 56 3.50 5.48 -15.14
CA ALA A 56 2.84 5.67 -16.43
C ALA A 56 2.65 4.35 -17.21
N THR A 57 3.54 3.38 -17.00
CA THR A 57 3.48 2.03 -17.58
C THR A 57 3.28 1.00 -16.47
N PRO A 58 2.03 0.57 -16.19
CA PRO A 58 1.75 -0.46 -15.21
C PRO A 58 2.34 -1.82 -15.61
N THR A 59 2.65 -2.65 -14.62
CA THR A 59 3.09 -4.04 -14.80
C THR A 59 2.03 -5.01 -14.26
N PRO A 60 2.08 -6.31 -14.61
CA PRO A 60 1.21 -7.30 -14.00
C PRO A 60 1.29 -7.34 -12.46
N ARG A 61 2.45 -6.99 -11.89
CA ARG A 61 2.68 -6.95 -10.44
C ARG A 61 2.41 -5.59 -9.81
N HIS A 62 2.25 -4.53 -10.60
CA HIS A 62 2.03 -3.17 -10.08
C HIS A 62 1.13 -2.39 -11.02
N HIS A 63 -0.14 -2.27 -10.66
CA HIS A 63 -1.16 -1.65 -11.51
C HIS A 63 -2.33 -1.12 -10.71
N ARG A 64 -3.07 -0.19 -11.31
CA ARG A 64 -4.39 0.23 -10.84
C ARG A 64 -5.38 -0.93 -10.93
N LEU A 65 -6.12 -1.17 -9.86
CA LEU A 65 -7.21 -2.15 -9.85
C LEU A 65 -8.33 -1.74 -10.84
N LYS A 66 -9.23 -2.68 -11.15
CA LYS A 66 -10.27 -2.50 -12.18
C LYS A 66 -11.67 -2.69 -11.60
N GLY A 67 -12.69 -2.20 -12.32
CA GLY A 67 -14.09 -2.34 -11.94
C GLY A 67 -14.41 -1.66 -10.61
N ALA A 68 -15.19 -2.32 -9.76
CA ALA A 68 -15.61 -1.78 -8.45
C ALA A 68 -14.42 -1.48 -7.52
N LEU A 69 -13.28 -2.14 -7.71
CA LEU A 69 -12.06 -1.92 -6.92
C LEU A 69 -11.13 -0.86 -7.49
N ALA A 70 -11.45 -0.27 -8.66
CA ALA A 70 -10.58 0.73 -9.31
C ALA A 70 -10.42 2.02 -8.52
N HIS A 71 -11.33 2.24 -7.56
CA HIS A 71 -11.28 3.33 -6.61
C HIS A 71 -11.59 2.79 -5.21
N GLY A 72 -11.04 3.45 -4.20
CA GLY A 72 -11.46 3.32 -2.81
C GLY A 72 -11.68 4.69 -2.20
N THR A 73 -12.11 4.73 -0.94
CA THR A 73 -12.33 6.00 -0.23
C THR A 73 -11.44 6.10 0.99
N TYR A 74 -10.90 7.29 1.23
CA TYR A 74 -10.23 7.63 2.48
C TYR A 74 -10.81 8.94 3.01
N ARG A 75 -11.35 8.91 4.23
CA ARG A 75 -12.04 10.04 4.87
C ARG A 75 -13.10 10.69 3.96
N GLY A 76 -13.93 9.85 3.34
CA GLY A 76 -15.03 10.28 2.48
C GLY A 76 -14.64 10.79 1.09
N ARG A 77 -13.35 10.78 0.74
CA ARG A 77 -12.88 11.19 -0.59
C ARG A 77 -12.47 9.97 -1.43
N PRO A 78 -12.89 9.89 -2.70
CA PRO A 78 -12.48 8.81 -3.60
C PRO A 78 -11.08 9.05 -4.14
N TYR A 79 -10.32 7.98 -4.30
CA TYR A 79 -8.99 7.97 -4.91
C TYR A 79 -8.82 6.73 -5.77
N GLU A 80 -7.94 6.80 -6.76
CA GLU A 80 -7.56 5.60 -7.51
C GLU A 80 -6.91 4.58 -6.57
N GLN A 81 -7.32 3.32 -6.70
CA GLN A 81 -6.77 2.23 -5.91
C GLN A 81 -5.83 1.39 -6.76
N TRP A 82 -4.62 1.23 -6.25
CA TRP A 82 -3.52 0.53 -6.88
C TRP A 82 -3.14 -0.71 -6.07
N GLN A 83 -2.53 -1.67 -6.74
CA GLN A 83 -2.04 -2.91 -6.16
C GLN A 83 -0.57 -3.11 -6.49
N ILE A 84 0.19 -3.57 -5.50
CA ILE A 84 1.51 -4.20 -5.67
C ILE A 84 1.42 -5.67 -5.25
N GLU A 85 1.89 -6.56 -6.11
CA GLU A 85 2.17 -7.95 -5.82
C GLU A 85 3.53 -8.07 -5.12
N VAL A 86 3.51 -8.39 -3.84
CA VAL A 86 4.70 -8.47 -2.98
C VAL A 86 5.34 -9.86 -3.06
N THR A 87 4.51 -10.90 -3.08
CA THR A 87 4.90 -12.29 -3.35
C THR A 87 3.84 -12.90 -4.26
N GLY A 88 3.98 -14.17 -4.67
CA GLY A 88 2.94 -14.83 -5.50
C GLY A 88 1.52 -14.65 -4.95
N SER A 89 1.35 -14.77 -3.63
CA SER A 89 0.07 -14.57 -2.94
C SER A 89 -0.08 -13.19 -2.26
N GLY A 90 1.01 -12.60 -1.78
CA GLY A 90 0.96 -11.37 -0.98
C GLY A 90 0.64 -10.13 -1.80
N ARG A 91 -0.22 -9.26 -1.29
CA ARG A 91 -0.64 -8.01 -1.94
C ARG A 91 -0.57 -6.83 -0.98
N ILE A 92 -0.26 -5.67 -1.53
CA ILE A 92 -0.52 -4.35 -0.91
C ILE A 92 -1.50 -3.63 -1.81
N TRP A 93 -2.61 -3.13 -1.25
CA TRP A 93 -3.47 -2.16 -1.91
C TRP A 93 -3.33 -0.81 -1.25
N TYR A 94 -3.40 0.24 -2.06
CA TYR A 94 -3.26 1.61 -1.58
C TYR A 94 -4.01 2.58 -2.48
N LEU A 95 -4.34 3.72 -1.89
CA LEU A 95 -4.96 4.86 -2.57
C LEU A 95 -3.91 5.91 -2.85
N VAL A 96 -3.95 6.48 -4.06
CA VAL A 96 -3.03 7.52 -4.50
C VAL A 96 -3.68 8.90 -4.32
N ASP A 97 -3.18 9.67 -3.36
CA ASP A 97 -3.56 11.06 -3.13
C ASP A 97 -2.47 11.98 -3.71
N THR A 98 -2.61 12.33 -4.99
CA THR A 98 -1.68 13.22 -5.71
C THR A 98 -1.65 14.62 -5.12
N SER A 99 -2.74 15.09 -4.52
CA SER A 99 -2.83 16.43 -3.94
C SER A 99 -1.95 16.59 -2.68
N ARG A 100 -1.69 15.48 -1.98
CA ARG A 100 -0.85 15.42 -0.77
C ARG A 100 0.43 14.64 -0.98
N THR A 101 0.66 14.12 -2.17
CA THR A 101 1.78 13.22 -2.47
C THR A 101 1.83 12.09 -1.42
N THR A 102 0.68 11.44 -1.16
CA THR A 102 0.53 10.40 -0.12
C THR A 102 -0.10 9.12 -0.68
N CYS A 103 0.48 7.97 -0.34
CA CYS A 103 -0.10 6.66 -0.51
C CYS A 103 -0.78 6.20 0.78
N TRP A 104 -2.10 6.01 0.74
CA TRP A 104 -2.86 5.46 1.86
C TRP A 104 -3.01 3.95 1.68
N VAL A 105 -2.23 3.15 2.41
CA VAL A 105 -2.31 1.69 2.39
C VAL A 105 -3.65 1.25 2.98
N THR A 106 -4.51 0.68 2.14
CA THR A 106 -5.85 0.19 2.51
C THR A 106 -5.87 -1.31 2.81
N TYR A 107 -4.90 -2.05 2.27
CA TYR A 107 -4.72 -3.46 2.56
C TYR A 107 -3.25 -3.85 2.45
N ALA A 108 -2.81 -4.74 3.33
CA ALA A 108 -1.55 -5.45 3.19
C ALA A 108 -1.74 -6.86 3.76
N GLY A 109 -1.26 -7.89 3.05
CA GLY A 109 -1.42 -9.26 3.50
C GLY A 109 -0.55 -10.23 2.72
N ALA A 110 -0.20 -11.35 3.37
CA ALA A 110 0.60 -12.42 2.76
C ALA A 110 -0.21 -13.39 1.90
N GLY A 111 -1.54 -13.42 2.08
CA GLY A 111 -2.48 -14.16 1.25
C GLY A 111 -3.10 -13.30 0.16
N HIS A 112 -3.71 -13.95 -0.84
CA HIS A 112 -4.46 -13.25 -1.87
C HIS A 112 -5.73 -12.62 -1.25
N PRO A 113 -6.03 -11.34 -1.53
CA PRO A 113 -7.26 -10.73 -1.06
C PRO A 113 -8.47 -11.43 -1.69
N ARG A 114 -9.39 -11.94 -0.86
CA ARG A 114 -10.62 -12.58 -1.36
C ARG A 114 -11.48 -11.66 -2.22
N ALA A 115 -11.35 -10.35 -2.05
CA ALA A 115 -12.11 -9.37 -2.83
C ALA A 115 -11.73 -9.34 -4.32
N THR A 116 -10.61 -9.97 -4.71
CA THR A 116 -10.24 -10.18 -6.12
C THR A 116 -10.55 -11.59 -6.63
N ASP A 117 -10.99 -12.50 -5.77
CA ASP A 117 -11.53 -13.80 -6.19
C ASP A 117 -12.91 -13.53 -6.82
N ARG A 118 -13.01 -13.75 -8.13
CA ARG A 118 -14.28 -13.71 -8.87
C ARG A 118 -14.88 -15.10 -8.96
#